data_AF-A0A7Y0X630-F1
#
_entry.id   AF-A0A7Y0X630-F1
#
_cell.length_a   1.000
_cell.length_b   1.000
_cell.length_c   1.000
_cell.angle_alpha   90.00
_cell.angle_beta   90.00
_cell.angle_gamma   90.00
#
_symmetry.space_group_name_H-M   'P 1'
#
loop_
_entity.id
_entity.type
_entity.pdbx_description
1 polymer ?
#
loop_
_entity_poly.entity_id
_entity_poly.type
_entity_poly.pdbx_seq_one_letter_code
_entity_poly.pdbx_strand_id
1 'polypeptide(L)'
;HTYSHLYDIPTTGLRFFTVYGPWGRPDMALLKFTHKIVNGETIDIYNNGDMRRDFTYIDDIVEGIIRIQNVLPEKNADWTA
;
A
#
# COMPACT_ATOMS: atom_id res chain seq x y z
N HIS A 1 -8.57 15.89 -4.34
CA HIS A 1 -9.63 16.78 -3.85
C HIS A 1 -9.80 18.02 -4.72
N THR A 2 -8.78 18.84 -4.99
CA THR A 2 -8.97 20.09 -5.77
C THR A 2 -9.55 19.86 -7.17
N TYR A 3 -9.00 18.94 -7.96
CA TYR A 3 -9.49 18.68 -9.32
C TYR A 3 -10.85 17.95 -9.33
N SER A 4 -11.02 16.94 -8.47
CA SER A 4 -12.29 16.22 -8.34
C SER A 4 -13.43 17.12 -7.86
N HIS A 5 -13.11 18.14 -7.04
CA HIS A 5 -14.09 19.12 -6.54
C HIS A 5 -14.43 20.20 -7.58
N LEU A 6 -13.45 20.62 -8.39
CA LEU A 6 -13.66 21.66 -9.41
C LEU A 6 -14.32 21.14 -10.69
N TYR A 7 -14.06 19.88 -11.06
CA TYR A 7 -14.46 19.33 -12.36
C TYR A 7 -15.37 18.10 -12.25
N ASP A 8 -15.85 17.78 -11.04
CA ASP A 8 -16.73 16.64 -10.74
C ASP A 8 -16.23 15.30 -11.34
N ILE A 9 -14.89 15.12 -11.40
CA ILE A 9 -14.28 13.86 -11.87
C ILE A 9 -14.32 12.85 -10.73
N PRO A 10 -15.01 11.70 -10.87
CA PRO A 10 -15.03 10.65 -9.87
C PRO A 10 -13.62 10.10 -9.67
N THR A 11 -13.06 10.31 -8.47
CA THR A 11 -11.67 9.96 -8.17
C THR A 11 -11.59 9.25 -6.83
N THR A 12 -11.06 8.03 -6.83
CA THR A 12 -10.82 7.25 -5.61
C THR A 12 -9.33 7.20 -5.30
N GLY A 13 -8.92 7.78 -4.18
CA GLY A 13 -7.53 7.75 -3.71
C GLY A 13 -7.28 6.56 -2.79
N LEU A 14 -6.41 5.64 -3.21
CA LEU A 14 -6.02 4.48 -2.41
C LEU A 14 -4.66 4.76 -1.73
N ARG A 15 -4.60 4.62 -0.40
CA ARG A 15 -3.36 4.74 0.37
C ARG A 15 -2.90 3.35 0.79
N PHE A 16 -1.93 2.80 0.06
CA PHE A 16 -1.35 1.51 0.41
C PHE A 16 -0.28 1.64 1.50
N PHE A 17 -0.20 0.62 2.34
CA PHE A 17 0.90 0.42 3.27
C PHE A 17 2.02 -0.41 2.62
N THR A 18 2.88 -1.05 3.42
CA THR A 18 3.98 -1.84 2.87
C THR A 18 3.43 -3.10 2.23
N VAL A 19 3.43 -3.15 0.90
CA VAL A 19 2.96 -4.33 0.15
C VAL A 19 4.10 -5.32 -0.04
N TYR A 20 3.83 -6.61 0.11
CA TYR A 20 4.80 -7.68 -0.14
C TYR A 20 4.19 -8.87 -0.88
N GLY A 21 5.04 -9.65 -1.55
CA GLY A 21 4.64 -10.84 -2.26
C GLY A 21 5.60 -11.22 -3.40
N PRO A 22 5.26 -12.24 -4.19
CA PRO A 22 5.98 -12.60 -5.40
C PRO A 22 6.14 -11.40 -6.33
N TRP A 23 7.26 -11.33 -7.05
CA TRP A 23 7.58 -10.22 -7.98
C TRP A 23 7.63 -8.84 -7.30
N GLY A 24 7.74 -8.81 -5.97
CA GLY A 24 7.94 -7.59 -5.21
C GLY A 24 9.26 -6.90 -5.56
N ARG A 25 9.35 -5.61 -5.24
CA ARG A 25 10.57 -4.85 -5.47
C ARG A 25 11.73 -5.38 -4.63
N PRO A 26 12.95 -5.50 -5.20
CA PRO A 26 14.09 -6.09 -4.50
C PRO A 26 14.61 -5.23 -3.34
N ASP A 27 14.30 -3.94 -3.33
CA ASP A 27 14.72 -3.00 -2.29
C ASP A 27 13.77 -2.94 -1.08
N MET A 28 12.63 -3.64 -1.14
CA MET A 28 11.65 -3.70 -0.05
C MET A 28 12.03 -4.71 1.02
N ALA A 29 11.63 -4.40 2.26
CA ALA A 29 12.06 -5.06 3.49
C ALA A 29 12.12 -6.60 3.40
N LEU A 30 11.02 -7.26 3.03
CA LEU A 30 10.95 -8.72 3.06
C LEU A 30 11.87 -9.41 2.04
N LEU A 31 12.01 -8.87 0.81
CA LEU A 31 12.96 -9.40 -0.17
C LEU A 31 14.41 -9.13 0.27
N LYS A 32 14.68 -7.92 0.78
CA LYS A 32 16.00 -7.55 1.31
C LYS A 32 16.42 -8.49 2.46
N PHE A 33 15.51 -8.80 3.38
CA PHE A 33 15.78 -9.73 4.48
C PHE A 33 15.97 -11.16 3.99
N THR A 34 15.11 -11.64 3.09
CA THR A 34 15.24 -12.99 2.52
C THR A 34 16.57 -13.18 1.81
N HIS A 35 16.99 -12.21 1.00
CA HIS A 35 18.30 -12.22 0.33
C HIS A 35 19.46 -12.29 1.33
N LYS A 36 19.43 -11.44 2.37
CA LYS A 36 20.46 -11.44 3.43
C LYS A 36 20.52 -12.78 4.17
N ILE A 37 19.38 -13.39 4.48
CA ILE A 37 19.30 -14.69 5.14
C ILE A 37 19.93 -15.78 4.26
N VAL A 38 19.58 -15.84 2.97
CA VAL A 38 20.10 -16.85 2.04
C VAL A 38 21.62 -16.71 1.83
N ASN A 39 22.13 -15.49 1.84
CA ASN A 39 23.56 -15.22 1.67
C ASN A 39 24.38 -15.26 2.97
N GLY A 40 23.74 -15.48 4.12
CA GLY A 40 24.40 -15.41 5.43
C GLY A 40 24.89 -14.01 5.82
N GLU A 41 24.28 -12.96 5.26
CA GLU A 41 24.58 -11.56 5.56
C GLU A 41 23.82 -11.08 6.81
N THR A 42 24.36 -10.08 7.50
CA THR A 42 23.73 -9.50 8.69
C THR A 42 22.49 -8.67 8.33
N ILE A 43 21.40 -8.86 9.07
CA ILE A 43 20.17 -8.08 8.93
C ILE A 43 20.27 -6.83 9.81
N ASP A 44 19.99 -5.67 9.22
CA ASP A 44 19.95 -4.41 9.95
C ASP A 44 18.63 -4.32 10.72
N ILE A 45 18.72 -4.43 12.05
CA ILE A 45 17.57 -4.26 12.94
C ILE A 45 17.58 -2.83 13.46
N TYR A 46 16.57 -2.06 13.09
CA TYR A 46 16.35 -0.71 13.59
C TYR A 46 15.41 -0.74 14.80
N ASN A 47 15.56 0.21 15.72
CA ASN A 47 14.70 0.34 16.90
C ASN A 47 14.65 -0.92 17.79
N ASN A 48 15.78 -1.62 17.98
CA ASN A 48 15.91 -2.84 18.79
C ASN A 48 14.91 -3.96 18.45
N GLY A 49 14.33 -3.95 17.24
CA GLY A 49 13.31 -4.92 16.82
C GLY A 49 11.87 -4.53 17.16
N ASP A 50 11.64 -3.44 17.90
CA ASP A 50 10.29 -2.97 18.28
C ASP A 50 9.59 -2.17 17.17
N MET A 51 10.03 -2.34 15.93
CA MET A 51 9.43 -1.65 14.79
C MET A 51 8.21 -2.43 14.29
N ARG A 52 7.01 -1.89 14.54
CA ARG A 52 5.79 -2.38 13.91
C ARG A 52 5.62 -1.75 12.53
N ARG A 53 5.39 -2.58 11.53
CA ARG A 53 5.10 -2.19 10.15
C ARG A 53 3.85 -2.94 9.74
N ASP A 54 2.96 -2.23 9.06
CA ASP A 54 1.79 -2.83 8.46
C ASP A 54 2.19 -3.42 7.10
N PHE A 55 2.07 -4.74 6.98
CA PHE A 55 2.42 -5.49 5.79
C PHE A 55 1.16 -6.12 5.22
N THR A 56 0.86 -5.78 3.97
CA THR A 56 -0.31 -6.31 3.26
C THR A 56 0.18 -7.20 2.12
N TYR A 57 -0.38 -8.41 2.00
CA TYR A 57 0.00 -9.31 0.92
C TYR A 57 -0.54 -8.80 -0.42
N ILE A 58 0.19 -9.05 -1.50
CA ILE A 58 -0.13 -8.53 -2.83
C ILE A 58 -1.53 -8.94 -3.31
N ASP A 59 -1.97 -10.16 -3.02
CA ASP A 59 -3.29 -10.63 -3.46
C ASP A 59 -4.44 -9.86 -2.79
N ASP A 60 -4.27 -9.47 -1.52
CA ASP A 60 -5.27 -8.65 -0.80
C ASP A 60 -5.41 -7.25 -1.45
N ILE A 61 -4.28 -6.69 -1.91
CA ILE A 61 -4.24 -5.39 -2.60
C ILE A 61 -4.90 -5.49 -3.97
N VAL A 62 -4.57 -6.54 -4.73
CA VAL A 62 -5.14 -6.79 -6.06
C VAL A 62 -6.66 -6.95 -5.96
N GLU A 63 -7.12 -7.75 -5.00
CA GLU A 63 -8.56 -7.94 -4.75
C GLU A 63 -9.24 -6.61 -4.39
N GLY A 64 -8.63 -5.81 -3.52
CA GLY A 64 -9.15 -4.48 -3.17
C GLY A 64 -9.28 -3.54 -4.37
N ILE A 65 -8.28 -3.52 -5.25
CA ILE A 65 -8.29 -2.72 -6.49
C ILE A 65 -9.39 -3.20 -7.45
N ILE A 66 -9.50 -4.51 -7.65
CA ILE A 66 -10.52 -5.10 -8.54
C ILE A 66 -11.93 -4.81 -8.03
N ARG A 67 -12.16 -4.80 -6.71
CA ARG A 67 -13.48 -4.48 -6.14
C ARG A 67 -13.82 -3.01 -6.27
N ILE A 68 -12.87 -2.12 -5.94
CA ILE A 68 -13.14 -0.68 -5.88
C ILE A 68 -13.35 -0.05 -7.27
N GLN A 69 -12.82 -0.66 -8.33
CA GLN A 69 -12.99 -0.14 -9.71
C GLN A 69 -14.46 0.04 -10.11
N ASN A 70 -15.37 -0.78 -9.56
CA ASN A 70 -16.79 -0.75 -9.87
C ASN A 70 -17.59 0.12 -8.89
N VAL A 71 -16.93 0.78 -7.93
CA VAL A 71 -17.55 1.64 -6.93
C VAL A 71 -17.18 3.08 -7.22
N LEU A 72 -18.04 3.75 -7.98
CA LEU A 72 -17.85 5.16 -8.29
C LEU A 72 -18.11 6.01 -7.04
N PRO A 73 -17.21 6.93 -6.67
CA PRO A 73 -17.42 7.80 -5.53
C PRO A 73 -18.54 8.80 -5.83
N GLU A 74 -19.52 8.86 -4.94
CA GLU A 74 -20.63 9.82 -5.02
C GLU A 74 -20.28 11.11 -4.28
N LYS A 75 -20.82 12.23 -4.78
CA LYS A 75 -20.67 13.54 -4.13
C LYS A 75 -21.54 13.57 -2.88
N ASN A 76 -20.93 13.89 -1.74
CA ASN A 76 -21.68 14.10 -0.50
C ASN A 76 -22.29 15.52 -0.52
N ALA A 77 -23.63 15.61 -0.59
CA ALA A 77 -24.36 16.87 -0.63
C ALA A 77 -24.34 17.64 0.70
N ASP A 78 -24.13 16.93 1.81
CA ASP A 78 -24.08 17.50 3.16
C ASP A 78 -22.65 17.87 3.58
N TRP A 79 -21.67 17.74 2.68
CA TRP A 79 -20.28 18.04 2.99
C TRP A 79 -20.06 19.54 3.13
N THR A 80 -19.71 19.98 4.34
CA THR A 80 -19.26 21.33 4.65
C THR A 80 -17.74 21.33 4.84
N ALA A 81 -17.05 22.26 4.18
CA ALA A 81 -15.59 22.43 4.23
C ALA A 81 -15.08 22.89 5.60
#